data_AF-A0A1A0TB98-F1
#
_entry.id   AF-A0A1A0TB98-F1
#
_cell.length_a   1.000
_cell.length_b   1.000
_cell.length_c   1.000
_cell.angle_alpha   90.00
_cell.angle_beta   90.00
_cell.angle_gamma   90.00
#
_symmetry.space_group_name_H-M   'P 1'
#
loop_
_entity.id
_entity.type
_entity.pdbx_description
1 polymer ?
#
loop_
_entity_poly.entity_id
_entity_poly.type
_entity_poly.pdbx_seq_one_letter_code
_entity_poly.pdbx_strand_id
1 'polypeptide(L)'
;MRLPLAVLASAGLIAAGCGWSPPGAAPPKPDTCTPADGPAPGTVQREIGATPPASGPWTEVARGHALDCRLHWVQIAPAVQQSDSPQQVLFFDGDRPLGPATPSPRPYVSVLTGGQDTVQVQYQWRQGDEAPCCPTGIGTVRFRIGQDGTLEALDPIPNS
;
A
#
# COMPACT_ATOMS: atom_id res chain seq x y z
N MET A 1 43.82 60.21 48.39
CA MET A 1 43.76 58.84 48.96
C MET A 1 43.32 57.89 47.84
N ARG A 2 43.83 56.65 47.85
CA ARG A 2 43.99 55.71 46.73
C ARG A 2 42.68 54.97 46.33
N LEU A 3 42.44 54.82 45.00
CA LEU A 3 41.74 53.76 44.18
C LEU A 3 40.40 53.12 44.67
N PRO A 4 39.56 52.41 43.84
CA PRO A 4 39.84 51.77 42.54
C PRO A 4 38.76 51.81 41.42
N LEU A 5 39.22 51.29 40.27
CA LEU A 5 38.53 50.74 39.09
C LEU A 5 37.09 50.22 39.25
N ALA A 6 36.30 50.41 38.18
CA ALA A 6 35.32 49.41 37.73
C ALA A 6 35.31 49.36 36.20
N VAL A 7 36.07 48.41 35.64
CA VAL A 7 35.98 48.03 34.22
C VAL A 7 34.79 47.08 34.09
N LEU A 8 33.74 47.53 33.40
CA LEU A 8 32.59 46.70 33.04
C LEU A 8 33.00 45.76 31.90
N ALA A 9 33.26 44.49 32.24
CA ALA A 9 33.48 43.42 31.27
C ALA A 9 32.12 42.82 30.88
N SER A 10 31.69 43.08 29.63
CA SER A 10 30.48 42.50 29.05
C SER A 10 30.77 41.05 28.63
N ALA A 11 30.17 40.07 29.32
CA ALA A 11 30.23 38.67 28.93
C ALA A 11 29.27 38.41 27.75
N GLY A 12 29.82 38.01 26.59
CA GLY A 12 29.05 37.57 25.43
C GLY A 12 28.53 36.14 25.61
N LEU A 13 27.21 35.96 25.54
CA LEU A 13 26.56 34.66 25.45
C LEU A 13 26.67 34.15 24.01
N ILE A 14 27.59 33.21 23.75
CA ILE A 14 27.62 32.48 22.48
C ILE A 14 26.57 31.38 22.57
N ALA A 15 25.41 31.61 21.97
CA ALA A 15 24.42 30.57 21.73
C ALA A 15 24.99 29.58 20.68
N ALA A 16 25.50 28.45 21.15
CA ALA A 16 25.79 27.31 20.28
C ALA A 16 24.45 26.74 19.79
N GLY A 17 24.01 27.18 18.62
CA GLY A 17 22.90 26.55 17.91
C GLY A 17 23.25 25.10 17.60
N CYS A 18 22.58 24.15 18.25
CA CYS A 18 22.63 22.74 17.88
C CYS A 18 21.87 22.55 16.56
N GLY A 19 22.50 22.92 15.45
CA GLY A 19 22.00 22.72 14.10
C GLY A 19 22.19 21.28 13.64
N TRP A 20 21.47 20.33 14.25
CA TRP A 20 21.36 18.99 13.70
C TRP A 20 20.29 19.00 12.60
N SER A 21 20.73 19.04 11.34
CA SER A 21 19.89 18.62 10.22
C SER A 21 20.16 17.14 9.95
N PRO A 22 19.18 16.23 10.11
CA PRO A 22 19.32 14.87 9.62
C PRO A 22 19.60 14.92 8.11
N PRO A 23 20.51 14.10 7.56
CA PRO A 23 20.58 13.91 6.13
C PRO A 23 19.18 13.54 5.62
N GLY A 24 18.68 14.26 4.62
CA GLY A 24 17.40 13.95 4.00
C GLY A 24 17.37 12.50 3.56
N ALA A 25 16.21 11.85 3.69
CA ALA A 25 16.05 10.46 3.26
C ALA A 25 16.50 10.31 1.81
N ALA A 26 17.23 9.23 1.51
CA ALA A 26 17.68 8.95 0.15
C ALA A 26 16.46 8.85 -0.79
N PRO A 27 16.60 9.28 -2.06
CA PRO A 27 15.54 9.13 -3.05
C PRO A 27 15.09 7.67 -3.16
N PRO A 28 13.80 7.41 -3.45
CA PRO A 28 13.33 6.06 -3.72
C PRO A 28 14.08 5.47 -4.91
N LYS A 29 14.33 4.16 -4.88
CA LYS A 29 14.96 3.48 -6.01
C LYS A 29 14.06 3.59 -7.25
N PRO A 30 14.62 3.76 -8.45
CA PRO A 30 13.85 3.70 -9.69
C PRO A 30 13.12 2.37 -9.82
N ASP A 31 11.93 2.42 -10.41
CA ASP A 31 11.21 1.22 -10.82
C ASP A 31 11.93 0.60 -12.03
N THR A 32 12.28 -0.68 -11.91
CA THR A 32 12.98 -1.44 -12.95
C THR A 32 12.08 -2.47 -13.63
N CYS A 33 10.81 -2.56 -13.24
CA CYS A 33 9.89 -3.54 -13.79
C CYS A 33 9.38 -3.10 -15.16
N THR A 34 9.22 -4.08 -16.05
CA THR A 34 8.71 -3.89 -17.39
C THR A 34 7.33 -4.53 -17.53
N PRO A 35 6.52 -4.10 -18.52
CA PRO A 35 5.24 -4.76 -18.78
C PRO A 35 5.36 -6.27 -19.08
N ALA A 36 6.52 -6.75 -19.52
CA ALA A 36 6.76 -8.17 -19.80
C ALA A 36 6.98 -9.00 -18.53
N ASP A 37 7.28 -8.37 -17.39
CA ASP A 37 7.44 -9.06 -16.12
C ASP A 37 6.09 -9.42 -15.47
N GLY A 38 5.00 -8.76 -15.90
CA GLY A 38 3.67 -8.93 -15.35
C GLY A 38 2.72 -9.79 -16.18
N PRO A 39 1.46 -9.90 -15.74
CA PRO A 39 0.48 -10.73 -16.42
C PRO A 39 0.08 -10.12 -17.76
N ALA A 40 0.03 -10.96 -18.78
CA ALA A 40 -0.43 -10.58 -20.10
C ALA A 40 -1.89 -10.14 -20.04
N PRO A 41 -2.34 -9.22 -20.92
CA PRO A 41 -3.73 -8.80 -20.97
C PRO A 41 -4.69 -9.99 -21.05
N GLY A 42 -4.43 -10.98 -21.91
CA GLY A 42 -5.29 -12.17 -22.01
C GLY A 42 -5.46 -12.94 -20.69
N THR A 43 -4.41 -12.99 -19.86
CA THR A 43 -4.47 -13.59 -18.52
C THR A 43 -5.30 -12.76 -17.57
N VAL A 44 -5.09 -11.44 -17.55
CA VAL A 44 -5.89 -10.55 -16.71
C VAL A 44 -7.38 -10.68 -17.06
N GLN A 45 -7.77 -10.61 -18.34
CA GLN A 45 -9.20 -10.62 -18.68
C GLN A 45 -9.85 -11.96 -18.33
N ARG A 46 -9.10 -13.06 -18.42
CA ARG A 46 -9.58 -14.39 -18.02
C ARG A 46 -9.85 -14.44 -16.53
N GLU A 47 -8.94 -13.95 -15.69
CA GLU A 47 -9.13 -13.94 -14.23
C GLU A 47 -10.26 -12.99 -13.81
N ILE A 48 -10.42 -11.86 -14.51
CA ILE A 48 -11.57 -10.96 -14.33
C ILE A 48 -12.88 -11.70 -14.67
N GLY A 49 -12.92 -12.42 -15.79
CA GLY A 49 -14.10 -13.19 -16.21
C GLY A 49 -14.40 -14.41 -15.32
N ALA A 50 -13.39 -14.95 -14.64
CA ALA A 50 -13.54 -16.04 -13.67
C ALA A 50 -13.96 -15.55 -12.27
N THR A 51 -13.80 -14.26 -11.98
CA THR A 51 -14.21 -13.69 -10.69
C THR A 51 -15.74 -13.62 -10.63
N PRO A 52 -16.39 -14.20 -9.60
CA PRO A 52 -17.85 -14.13 -9.47
C PRO A 52 -18.35 -12.69 -9.55
N PRO A 53 -19.41 -12.42 -10.33
CA PRO A 53 -19.91 -11.06 -10.50
C PRO A 53 -20.36 -10.48 -9.16
N ALA A 54 -20.14 -9.18 -8.98
CA ALA A 54 -20.69 -8.44 -7.86
C ALA A 54 -21.94 -7.65 -8.29
N SER A 55 -22.06 -6.37 -7.90
CA SER A 55 -23.18 -5.49 -8.29
C SER A 55 -23.21 -5.13 -9.78
N GLY A 56 -22.21 -5.55 -10.56
CA GLY A 56 -22.08 -5.30 -12.00
C GLY A 56 -20.85 -6.01 -12.59
N PRO A 57 -20.56 -5.78 -13.88
CA PRO A 57 -19.36 -6.34 -14.52
C PRO A 57 -18.09 -5.75 -13.90
N TRP A 58 -17.11 -6.61 -13.69
CA TRP A 58 -15.79 -6.21 -13.21
C TRP A 58 -15.02 -5.43 -14.28
N THR A 59 -14.29 -4.42 -13.84
CA THR A 59 -13.33 -3.68 -14.64
C THR A 59 -12.03 -3.54 -13.87
N GLU A 60 -10.90 -3.58 -14.58
CA GLU A 60 -9.60 -3.22 -14.01
C GLU A 60 -9.59 -1.72 -13.70
N VAL A 61 -9.33 -1.37 -12.43
CA VAL A 61 -9.27 0.02 -11.96
C VAL A 61 -7.86 0.45 -11.56
N ALA A 62 -6.99 -0.50 -11.22
CA ALA A 62 -5.59 -0.26 -10.93
C ALA A 62 -4.78 -1.55 -11.08
N ARG A 63 -3.46 -1.42 -11.22
CA ARG A 63 -2.51 -2.53 -11.21
C ARG A 63 -1.15 -2.09 -10.70
N GLY A 64 -0.31 -3.05 -10.33
CA GLY A 64 1.07 -2.80 -9.94
C GLY A 64 1.82 -4.07 -9.57
N HIS A 65 2.94 -3.92 -8.86
CA HIS A 65 3.80 -5.01 -8.46
C HIS A 65 4.61 -4.69 -7.20
N ALA A 66 5.24 -5.73 -6.64
CA ALA A 66 6.33 -5.60 -5.68
C ALA A 66 7.62 -5.08 -6.36
N LEU A 67 8.59 -4.62 -5.58
CA LEU A 67 9.80 -3.99 -6.12
C LEU A 67 10.76 -4.97 -6.81
N ASP A 68 10.62 -6.28 -6.56
CA ASP A 68 11.37 -7.35 -7.22
C ASP A 68 10.78 -7.81 -8.57
N CYS A 69 9.71 -7.14 -9.03
CA CYS A 69 9.00 -7.43 -10.28
C CYS A 69 8.39 -8.83 -10.35
N ARG A 70 8.28 -9.56 -9.24
CA ARG A 70 7.73 -10.92 -9.28
C ARG A 70 6.23 -10.92 -8.98
N LEU A 71 5.87 -10.43 -7.79
CA LEU A 71 4.47 -10.38 -7.36
C LEU A 71 3.75 -9.20 -7.99
N HIS A 72 2.80 -9.49 -8.87
CA HIS A 72 1.94 -8.52 -9.53
C HIS A 72 0.53 -8.56 -8.97
N TRP A 73 -0.19 -7.44 -9.10
CA TRP A 73 -1.57 -7.33 -8.69
C TRP A 73 -2.41 -6.52 -9.68
N VAL A 74 -3.68 -6.86 -9.76
CA VAL A 74 -4.71 -6.11 -10.50
C VAL A 74 -5.90 -5.91 -9.56
N GLN A 75 -6.29 -4.65 -9.37
CA GLN A 75 -7.49 -4.31 -8.61
C GLN A 75 -8.67 -4.15 -9.56
N ILE A 76 -9.79 -4.76 -9.18
CA ILE A 76 -11.03 -4.73 -9.94
C ILE A 76 -12.18 -4.18 -9.10
N ALA A 77 -13.04 -3.42 -9.76
CA ALA A 77 -14.28 -2.88 -9.21
C ALA A 77 -15.37 -2.84 -10.30
N PRO A 78 -16.66 -2.77 -9.93
CA PRO A 78 -17.73 -2.48 -10.88
C PRO A 78 -17.47 -1.16 -11.61
N ALA A 79 -17.85 -1.08 -12.89
CA ALA A 79 -17.69 0.14 -13.68
C ALA A 79 -18.38 1.37 -13.07
N VAL A 80 -19.51 1.16 -12.39
CA VAL A 80 -20.24 2.18 -11.65
C VAL A 80 -20.02 1.93 -10.16
N GLN A 81 -19.27 2.82 -9.51
CA GLN A 81 -18.88 2.69 -8.11
C GLN A 81 -19.71 3.60 -7.19
N GLN A 82 -20.08 3.05 -6.05
CA GLN A 82 -20.61 3.70 -4.86
C GLN A 82 -19.57 3.56 -3.74
N SER A 83 -19.73 4.30 -2.64
CA SER A 83 -18.75 4.28 -1.53
C SER A 83 -18.46 2.87 -1.00
N ASP A 84 -19.48 2.02 -0.92
CA ASP A 84 -19.40 0.63 -0.47
C ASP A 84 -19.39 -0.38 -1.62
N SER A 85 -19.02 0.05 -2.83
CA SER A 85 -18.92 -0.90 -3.95
C SER A 85 -17.86 -1.96 -3.67
N PRO A 86 -18.16 -3.23 -3.94
CA PRO A 86 -17.24 -4.33 -3.73
C PRO A 86 -16.06 -4.21 -4.69
N GLN A 87 -14.88 -4.55 -4.19
CA GLN A 87 -13.62 -4.55 -4.91
C GLN A 87 -12.89 -5.86 -4.64
N GLN A 88 -11.99 -6.25 -5.53
CA GLN A 88 -11.14 -7.41 -5.36
C GLN A 88 -9.73 -7.09 -5.88
N VAL A 89 -8.72 -7.71 -5.28
CA VAL A 89 -7.34 -7.64 -5.77
C VAL A 89 -6.93 -9.03 -6.21
N LEU A 90 -6.59 -9.17 -7.48
CA LEU A 90 -6.13 -10.42 -8.10
C LEU A 90 -4.60 -10.41 -8.13
N PHE A 91 -3.97 -11.47 -7.65
CA PHE A 91 -2.52 -11.60 -7.59
C PHE A 91 -1.98 -12.53 -8.67
N PHE A 92 -0.74 -12.24 -9.10
CA PHE A 92 -0.04 -12.98 -10.14
C PHE A 92 1.45 -13.13 -9.80
N ASP A 93 2.05 -14.26 -10.18
CA ASP A 93 3.50 -14.50 -10.23
C ASP A 93 3.90 -14.44 -11.72
N GLY A 94 4.30 -13.26 -12.19
CA GLY A 94 4.38 -12.95 -13.61
C GLY A 94 3.03 -13.16 -14.33
N ASP A 95 2.97 -14.06 -15.31
CA ASP A 95 1.74 -14.42 -16.04
C ASP A 95 0.93 -15.55 -15.40
N ARG A 96 1.36 -16.06 -14.24
CA ARG A 96 0.64 -17.12 -13.53
C ARG A 96 -0.33 -16.52 -12.50
N PRO A 97 -1.65 -16.78 -12.59
CA PRO A 97 -2.59 -16.33 -11.58
C PRO A 97 -2.37 -17.05 -10.26
N LEU A 98 -2.39 -16.29 -9.16
CA LEU A 98 -2.33 -16.79 -7.78
C LEU A 98 -3.69 -16.76 -7.09
N GLY A 99 -4.64 -16.02 -7.65
CA GLY A 99 -5.99 -15.87 -7.12
C GLY A 99 -6.22 -14.55 -6.38
N PRO A 100 -7.42 -14.37 -5.82
CA PRO A 100 -7.80 -13.14 -5.15
C PRO A 100 -7.17 -13.01 -3.76
N ALA A 101 -7.00 -11.77 -3.29
CA ALA A 101 -6.53 -11.45 -1.95
C ALA A 101 -7.42 -12.01 -0.84
N THR A 102 -8.72 -12.14 -1.11
CA THR A 102 -9.71 -12.73 -0.20
C THR A 102 -10.73 -13.58 -0.97
N PRO A 103 -11.36 -14.60 -0.36
CA PRO A 103 -12.33 -15.47 -1.04
C PRO A 103 -13.58 -14.74 -1.58
N SER A 104 -13.93 -13.57 -1.02
CA SER A 104 -15.10 -12.80 -1.42
C SER A 104 -14.75 -11.32 -1.53
N PRO A 105 -15.21 -10.60 -2.58
CA PRO A 105 -14.95 -9.18 -2.76
C PRO A 105 -15.38 -8.34 -1.55
N ARG A 106 -14.66 -7.24 -1.28
CA ARG A 106 -14.90 -6.36 -0.14
C ARG A 106 -14.93 -4.89 -0.56
N PRO A 107 -15.73 -4.03 0.09
CA PRO A 107 -15.62 -2.60 -0.11
C PRO A 107 -14.35 -2.04 0.53
N TYR A 108 -14.02 -0.78 0.20
CA TYR A 108 -12.93 -0.01 0.81
C TYR A 108 -11.58 -0.73 0.81
N VAL A 109 -11.21 -1.27 -0.35
CA VAL A 109 -9.92 -1.92 -0.57
C VAL A 109 -8.97 -0.92 -1.21
N SER A 110 -7.75 -0.81 -0.71
CA SER A 110 -6.70 0.03 -1.29
C SER A 110 -5.38 -0.72 -1.28
N VAL A 111 -4.72 -0.78 -2.43
CA VAL A 111 -3.36 -1.32 -2.51
C VAL A 111 -2.37 -0.19 -2.21
N LEU A 112 -1.52 -0.41 -1.23
CA LEU A 112 -0.47 0.51 -0.79
C LEU A 112 0.86 0.14 -1.46
N THR A 113 1.87 1.00 -1.31
CA THR A 113 3.23 0.74 -1.79
C THR A 113 3.75 -0.60 -1.27
N GLY A 114 4.22 -1.44 -2.19
CA GLY A 114 4.80 -2.74 -1.88
C GLY A 114 6.18 -2.66 -1.22
N GLY A 115 6.59 -3.77 -0.60
CA GLY A 115 7.97 -4.01 -0.19
C GLY A 115 8.80 -4.61 -1.33
N GLN A 116 9.93 -5.24 -0.97
CA GLN A 116 10.77 -5.92 -1.97
C GLN A 116 10.02 -7.05 -2.67
N ASP A 117 9.41 -7.95 -1.90
CA ASP A 117 8.72 -9.16 -2.35
C ASP A 117 7.24 -9.21 -1.90
N THR A 118 6.75 -8.08 -1.37
CA THR A 118 5.42 -7.99 -0.76
C THR A 118 4.57 -6.89 -1.37
N VAL A 119 3.26 -7.11 -1.39
CA VAL A 119 2.25 -6.10 -1.71
C VAL A 119 1.40 -5.87 -0.46
N GLN A 120 1.18 -4.62 -0.09
CA GLN A 120 0.33 -4.26 1.05
C GLN A 120 -1.08 -3.93 0.57
N VAL A 121 -2.08 -4.60 1.11
CA VAL A 121 -3.49 -4.29 0.87
C VAL A 121 -4.11 -3.81 2.17
N GLN A 122 -4.64 -2.59 2.14
CA GLN A 122 -5.43 -2.04 3.22
C GLN A 122 -6.90 -2.36 2.98
N TYR A 123 -7.55 -2.85 4.04
CA TYR A 123 -8.98 -3.08 4.13
C TYR A 123 -9.56 -2.11 5.14
N GLN A 124 -10.69 -1.50 4.78
CA GLN A 124 -11.50 -0.74 5.73
C GLN A 124 -12.90 -1.34 5.85
N TRP A 125 -13.57 -1.10 6.98
CA TRP A 125 -14.94 -1.55 7.22
C TRP A 125 -15.66 -0.61 8.18
N ARG A 126 -16.99 -0.59 8.03
CA ARG A 126 -17.87 0.17 8.91
C ARG A 126 -17.92 -0.49 10.28
N GLN A 127 -17.83 0.32 11.34
CA GLN A 127 -18.10 -0.09 12.71
C GLN A 127 -19.51 0.32 13.12
N GLY A 128 -20.30 -0.61 13.66
CA GLY A 128 -21.69 -0.36 14.03
C GLY A 128 -22.51 0.23 12.88
N ASP A 129 -23.18 1.35 13.14
CA ASP A 129 -24.08 2.02 12.20
C ASP A 129 -23.42 3.15 11.38
N GLU A 130 -22.09 3.16 11.27
CA GLU A 130 -21.34 4.17 10.49
C GLU A 130 -21.89 4.37 9.07
N ALA A 131 -21.82 5.57 8.52
CA ALA A 131 -22.26 5.80 7.14
C ALA A 131 -21.28 5.16 6.12
N PRO A 132 -21.76 4.72 4.94
CA PRO A 132 -20.90 4.15 3.90
C PRO A 132 -19.76 5.04 3.41
N CYS A 133 -19.87 6.37 3.51
CA CYS A 133 -18.79 7.26 3.07
C CYS A 133 -17.51 7.15 3.90
N CYS A 134 -17.63 6.64 5.13
CA CYS A 134 -16.74 7.03 6.20
C CYS A 134 -16.49 5.88 7.21
N PRO A 135 -16.02 4.69 6.75
CA PRO A 135 -15.66 3.61 7.65
C PRO A 135 -14.44 3.98 8.51
N THR A 136 -14.43 3.58 9.78
CA THR A 136 -13.27 3.81 10.67
C THR A 136 -12.46 2.55 10.98
N GLY A 137 -13.06 1.36 10.79
CA GLY A 137 -12.34 0.10 10.90
C GLY A 137 -11.28 0.00 9.81
N ILE A 138 -10.05 -0.35 10.17
CA ILE A 138 -8.92 -0.41 9.26
C ILE A 138 -7.96 -1.55 9.64
N GLY A 139 -7.40 -2.21 8.64
CA GLY A 139 -6.35 -3.21 8.81
C GLY A 139 -5.57 -3.39 7.52
N THR A 140 -4.29 -3.72 7.63
CA THR A 140 -3.39 -3.90 6.50
C THR A 140 -2.87 -5.32 6.49
N VAL A 141 -2.85 -5.93 5.31
CA VAL A 141 -2.31 -7.27 5.09
C VAL A 141 -1.19 -7.21 4.06
N ARG A 142 -0.05 -7.78 4.39
CA ARG A 142 1.03 -8.04 3.43
C ARG A 142 0.80 -9.38 2.76
N PHE A 143 0.84 -9.37 1.44
CA PHE A 143 0.81 -10.56 0.61
C PHE A 143 2.20 -10.78 0.01
N ARG A 144 2.62 -12.04 -0.07
CA ARG A 144 3.81 -12.47 -0.83
C ARG A 144 3.52 -13.75 -1.60
N ILE A 145 4.49 -14.16 -2.41
CA ILE A 145 4.51 -15.53 -2.95
C ILE A 145 5.21 -16.43 -1.92
N GLY A 146 4.49 -17.43 -1.43
CA GLY A 146 5.01 -18.42 -0.49
C GLY A 146 6.07 -19.32 -1.10
N GLN A 147 6.74 -20.11 -0.25
CA GLN A 147 7.76 -21.06 -0.70
C GLN A 147 7.21 -22.15 -1.63
N ASP A 148 5.92 -22.45 -1.52
CA ASP A 148 5.17 -23.38 -2.37
C ASP A 148 4.69 -22.73 -3.69
N GLY A 149 4.99 -21.45 -3.89
CA GLY A 149 4.57 -20.68 -5.07
C GLY A 149 3.11 -20.23 -5.00
N THR A 150 2.43 -20.34 -3.87
CA THR A 150 1.05 -19.87 -3.69
C THR A 150 1.01 -18.46 -3.10
N LEU A 151 -0.15 -17.81 -3.14
CA LEU A 151 -0.34 -16.53 -2.45
C LEU A 151 -0.39 -16.75 -0.94
N GLU A 152 0.47 -16.07 -0.21
CA GLU A 152 0.52 -16.12 1.26
C GLU A 152 0.18 -14.75 1.85
N ALA A 153 -0.80 -14.73 2.76
CA ALA A 153 -1.06 -13.57 3.62
C ALA A 153 -0.18 -13.67 4.88
N LEU A 154 0.63 -12.65 5.12
CA LEU A 154 1.57 -12.59 6.25
C LEU A 154 0.95 -12.00 7.52
N ASP A 155 -0.19 -11.34 7.37
CA ASP A 155 -0.94 -10.73 8.45
C ASP A 155 -2.39 -11.25 8.41
N PRO A 156 -3.11 -11.27 9.54
CA PRO A 156 -4.51 -11.69 9.55
C PRO A 156 -5.38 -10.81 8.67
N ILE A 157 -6.25 -11.42 7.87
CA ILE A 157 -7.25 -10.68 7.09
C ILE A 157 -8.34 -10.20 8.06
N PRO A 158 -8.60 -8.87 8.15
CA PRO A 158 -9.63 -8.36 9.06
C PRO A 158 -11.01 -8.88 8.71
N ASN A 159 -11.78 -9.29 9.72
CA ASN A 159 -13.15 -9.79 9.57
C ASN A 159 -13.26 -10.91 8.52
N SER A 160 -12.28 -11.83 8.52
CA SER A 160 -12.25 -13.03 7.69
C SER A 160 -13.25 -14.08 8.13
#